data_AF-A0A1X0R0S3-F1
#
_entry.id   AF-A0A1X0R0S3-F1
#
_cell.length_a   1.000
_cell.length_b   1.000
_cell.length_c   1.000
_cell.angle_alpha   90.00
_cell.angle_beta   90.00
_cell.angle_gamma   90.00
#
_symmetry.space_group_name_H-M   'P 1'
#
loop_
_entity.id
_entity.type
_entity.pdbx_description
1 polymer ?
#
loop_
_entity_poly.entity_id
_entity_poly.type
_entity_poly.pdbx_seq_one_letter_code
_entity_poly.pdbx_strand_id
1 'polypeptide(L)'
;MKMKGLRCGTAGIMWRCLKKREAASDPVAVPIDEFRTSRNCCWCETAILDGVNGARDNNVLVCKACNALWERDVNAAKNIMEISLAIWKGLGKPEAYSRG
;
A
#
# COMPACT_ATOMS: atom_id res chain seq x y z
N MET A 1 12.85 -1.21 10.92
CA MET A 1 12.90 -1.47 9.47
C MET A 1 13.44 -0.25 8.73
N LYS A 2 14.48 -0.37 7.90
CA LYS A 2 14.98 0.76 7.07
C LYS A 2 14.38 0.65 5.67
N MET A 3 13.41 1.51 5.33
CA MET A 3 12.90 1.59 3.95
C MET A 3 14.00 2.10 3.01
N LYS A 4 14.40 1.28 2.05
CA LYS A 4 15.34 1.67 1.00
C LYS A 4 14.68 2.74 0.13
N GLY A 5 15.40 3.80 -0.23
CA GLY A 5 14.94 4.82 -1.18
C GLY A 5 14.09 5.97 -0.62
N LEU A 6 13.63 5.91 0.64
CA LEU A 6 12.78 6.97 1.22
C LEU A 6 13.45 8.36 1.27
N ARG A 7 14.79 8.43 1.14
CA ARG A 7 15.57 9.68 1.24
C ARG A 7 16.13 10.18 -0.09
N CYS A 8 15.81 9.55 -1.22
CA CYS A 8 16.31 9.96 -2.54
C CYS A 8 15.18 10.24 -3.55
N GLY A 9 15.49 10.96 -4.63
CA GLY A 9 14.55 11.30 -5.70
C GLY A 9 13.31 12.06 -5.23
N THR A 10 12.21 11.93 -5.98
CA THR A 10 10.91 12.55 -5.68
C THR A 10 10.36 12.09 -4.33
N ALA A 11 10.52 10.81 -3.98
CA ALA A 11 10.11 10.26 -2.68
C ALA A 11 10.82 10.97 -1.51
N GLY A 12 12.12 11.22 -1.63
CA GLY A 12 12.89 11.96 -0.63
C GLY A 12 12.48 13.42 -0.48
N ILE A 13 12.09 14.08 -1.58
CA ILE A 13 11.54 15.45 -1.53
C ILE A 13 10.21 15.44 -0.77
N MET A 14 9.29 14.54 -1.14
CA MET A 14 7.98 14.41 -0.51
C MET A 14 8.11 14.08 0.98
N TRP A 15 8.99 13.14 1.35
CA TRP A 15 9.27 12.79 2.75
C TRP A 15 9.75 13.99 3.57
N ARG A 16 10.68 14.80 3.04
CA ARG A 16 11.14 16.02 3.72
C ARG A 16 10.00 17.03 3.91
N CYS A 17 9.15 17.21 2.91
CA CYS A 17 7.98 18.10 3.02
C CYS A 17 7.00 17.61 4.09
N LEU A 18 6.72 16.29 4.15
CA LEU A 18 5.86 15.70 5.17
C LEU A 18 6.44 15.86 6.58
N LYS A 19 7.74 15.60 6.78
CA LYS A 19 8.40 15.78 8.09
C LYS A 19 8.42 17.25 8.55
N LYS A 20 8.51 18.21 7.62
CA LYS A 20 8.39 19.64 7.95
C LYS A 20 6.99 19.99 8.46
N ARG A 21 5.94 19.41 7.86
CA ARG A 21 4.56 19.60 8.31
C ARG A 21 4.30 18.94 9.66
N GLU A 22 4.81 17.73 9.86
CA GLU A 22 4.72 17.03 11.14
C GLU A 22 5.36 17.83 12.28
N ALA A 23 6.51 18.49 12.04
CA ALA A 23 7.14 19.38 13.01
C ALA A 23 6.31 20.64 13.34
N ALA A 24 5.39 21.03 12.45
CA ALA A 24 4.44 22.12 12.65
C ALA A 24 3.13 21.66 13.35
N SER A 25 3.09 20.44 13.90
CA SER A 25 1.90 19.83 14.52
C SER A 25 0.70 19.64 13.56
N ASP A 26 1.00 19.38 12.27
CA ASP A 26 0.01 19.02 11.23
C ASP A 26 -0.22 17.47 11.26
N PRO A 27 -0.27 16.67 10.15
CA PRO A 27 -0.46 15.22 10.28
C PRO A 27 0.87 14.49 10.59
N VAL A 28 0.73 13.33 11.25
CA VAL A 28 1.83 12.38 11.47
C VAL A 28 2.11 11.61 10.18
N ALA A 29 3.35 11.64 9.71
CA ALA A 29 3.76 10.88 8.53
C ALA A 29 4.41 9.55 8.94
N VAL A 30 3.70 8.45 8.71
CA VAL A 30 4.20 7.10 9.01
C VAL A 30 4.63 6.38 7.73
N PRO A 31 5.90 5.97 7.63
CA PRO A 31 6.37 5.16 6.51
C PRO A 31 5.91 3.71 6.70
N ILE A 32 5.18 3.17 5.73
CA ILE A 32 4.70 1.79 5.73
C ILE A 32 5.53 0.98 4.73
N ASP A 33 6.12 -0.13 5.20
CA ASP A 33 6.75 -1.07 4.29
C ASP A 33 5.68 -1.87 3.55
N GLU A 34 5.48 -1.55 2.28
CA GLU A 34 4.58 -2.30 1.43
C GLU A 34 5.25 -3.54 0.80
N PHE A 35 4.43 -4.57 0.60
CA PHE A 35 4.78 -5.71 -0.23
C PHE A 35 3.49 -6.30 -0.79
N ARG A 36 3.42 -6.48 -2.12
CA ARG A 36 2.26 -7.05 -2.84
C ARG A 36 0.92 -6.32 -2.60
N THR A 37 0.94 -5.11 -2.05
CA THR A 37 -0.24 -4.25 -1.80
C THR A 37 -1.07 -4.02 -3.06
N SER A 38 -0.46 -3.87 -4.23
CA SER A 38 -1.18 -3.74 -5.51
C SER A 38 -1.62 -5.06 -6.14
N ARG A 39 -1.20 -6.21 -5.58
CA ARG A 39 -1.45 -7.55 -6.13
C ARG A 39 -2.45 -8.36 -5.31
N ASN A 40 -2.48 -8.17 -4.00
CA ASN A 40 -3.44 -8.83 -3.13
C ASN A 40 -4.77 -8.06 -3.18
N CYS A 41 -5.89 -8.77 -3.29
CA CYS A 41 -7.19 -8.14 -3.18
C CYS A 41 -7.46 -7.67 -1.75
N CYS A 42 -7.84 -6.40 -1.57
CA CYS A 42 -8.12 -5.81 -0.24
C CYS A 42 -9.33 -6.38 0.50
N TRP A 43 -10.11 -7.27 -0.13
CA TRP A 43 -11.21 -7.97 0.53
C TRP A 43 -10.91 -9.44 0.81
N CYS A 44 -10.00 -10.05 0.04
CA CYS A 44 -9.66 -11.47 0.18
C CYS A 44 -8.32 -11.69 0.88
N GLU A 45 -7.49 -10.64 0.99
CA GLU A 45 -6.15 -10.59 1.59
C GLU A 45 -5.11 -11.56 0.99
N THR A 46 -5.50 -12.41 0.03
CA THR A 46 -4.68 -13.54 -0.43
C THR A 46 -4.74 -13.79 -1.94
N ALA A 47 -5.68 -13.15 -2.64
CA ALA A 47 -5.93 -13.42 -4.06
C ALA A 47 -4.97 -12.65 -4.97
N ILE A 48 -4.42 -13.34 -5.97
CA ILE A 48 -3.68 -12.71 -7.07
C ILE A 48 -4.70 -12.02 -7.99
N LEU A 49 -4.54 -10.69 -8.08
CA LEU A 49 -5.31 -9.85 -8.98
C LEU A 49 -4.79 -9.97 -10.43
N ASP A 50 -5.70 -10.18 -11.38
CA ASP A 50 -5.38 -10.27 -12.81
C ASP A 50 -5.76 -8.98 -13.55
N GLY A 51 -5.03 -8.68 -14.62
CA GLY A 51 -5.39 -7.59 -15.53
C GLY A 51 -6.73 -7.85 -16.23
N VAL A 52 -7.51 -6.78 -16.41
CA VAL A 52 -8.76 -6.85 -17.19
C VAL A 52 -8.46 -6.51 -18.64
N ASN A 53 -8.91 -7.38 -19.56
CA ASN A 53 -8.77 -7.14 -21.00
C ASN A 53 -9.47 -5.83 -21.39
N GLY A 54 -8.76 -4.97 -22.13
CA GLY A 54 -9.26 -3.65 -22.54
C GLY A 54 -8.96 -2.51 -21.55
N ALA A 55 -8.49 -2.82 -20.35
CA ALA A 55 -7.95 -1.83 -19.43
C ALA A 55 -6.48 -1.51 -19.81
N ARG A 56 -6.13 -0.23 -19.90
CA ARG A 56 -4.75 0.17 -20.21
C ARG A 56 -3.84 -0.11 -19.04
N ASP A 57 -2.63 -0.60 -19.33
CA ASP A 57 -1.52 -0.70 -18.38
C ASP A 57 -1.83 -1.47 -17.08
N ASN A 58 -2.83 -2.35 -17.13
CA ASN A 58 -3.35 -3.09 -15.98
C ASN A 58 -3.75 -2.17 -14.81
N ASN A 59 -4.28 -0.98 -15.11
CA ASN A 59 -4.78 -0.03 -14.11
C ASN A 59 -6.05 -0.54 -13.41
N VAL A 60 -6.82 -1.41 -14.07
CA VAL A 60 -7.96 -2.12 -13.49
C VAL A 60 -7.63 -3.60 -13.40
N LEU A 61 -7.86 -4.16 -12.22
CA LEU A 61 -7.60 -5.54 -11.88
C LEU A 61 -8.86 -6.25 -11.40
N VAL A 62 -8.96 -7.56 -11.66
CA VAL A 62 -10.06 -8.41 -11.19
C VAL A 62 -9.54 -9.43 -10.18
N CYS A 63 -10.25 -9.57 -9.08
CA CYS A 63 -10.02 -10.65 -8.12
C CYS A 63 -10.74 -11.91 -8.56
N LYS A 64 -10.03 -13.02 -8.76
CA LYS A 64 -10.65 -14.30 -9.15
C LYS A 64 -11.43 -15.00 -8.04
N ALA A 65 -11.22 -14.60 -6.78
CA ALA A 65 -11.93 -15.18 -5.64
C ALA A 65 -13.29 -14.52 -5.40
N CYS A 66 -13.36 -13.18 -5.45
CA CYS A 66 -14.59 -12.43 -5.17
C CYS A 66 -15.19 -11.70 -6.38
N ASN A 67 -14.57 -11.82 -7.56
CA ASN A 67 -14.96 -11.13 -8.80
C ASN A 67 -15.00 -9.60 -8.72
N ALA A 68 -14.49 -9.00 -7.64
CA ALA A 68 -14.41 -7.56 -7.51
C ALA A 68 -13.40 -6.97 -8.50
N LEU A 69 -13.78 -5.83 -9.08
CA LEU A 69 -12.93 -4.99 -9.91
C LEU A 69 -12.31 -3.89 -9.05
N TRP A 70 -11.00 -3.69 -9.24
CA TRP A 70 -10.23 -2.72 -8.49
C TRP A 70 -9.43 -1.85 -9.43
N GLU A 71 -9.51 -0.54 -9.24
CA GLU A 71 -8.40 0.32 -9.67
C GLU A 71 -7.18 -0.04 -8.80
N ARG A 72 -6.03 -0.25 -9.44
CA ARG A 72 -4.82 -0.81 -8.83
C ARG A 72 -4.34 0.03 -7.65
N ASP A 73 -4.32 1.35 -7.81
CA ASP A 73 -3.83 2.25 -6.77
C ASP A 73 -4.81 2.35 -5.60
N VAL A 74 -6.12 2.34 -5.86
CA VAL A 74 -7.17 2.26 -4.83
C VAL A 74 -7.02 0.98 -4.01
N ASN A 75 -6.79 -0.17 -4.65
CA ASN A 75 -6.56 -1.43 -3.94
C ASN A 75 -5.28 -1.39 -3.11
N ALA A 76 -4.18 -0.88 -3.67
CA ALA A 76 -2.94 -0.72 -2.94
C ALA A 76 -3.09 0.20 -1.71
N ALA A 77 -3.79 1.33 -1.86
CA ALA A 77 -4.05 2.27 -0.78
C ALA A 77 -4.86 1.66 0.37
N LYS A 78 -5.90 0.87 0.04
CA LYS A 78 -6.68 0.14 1.06
C LYS A 78 -5.83 -0.86 1.83
N ASN A 79 -4.99 -1.63 1.14
CA ASN A 79 -4.07 -2.58 1.78
C ASN A 79 -3.03 -1.89 2.65
N ILE A 80 -2.48 -0.75 2.21
CA ILE A 80 -1.56 0.06 3.02
C ILE A 80 -2.26 0.57 4.28
N MET A 81 -3.52 1.02 4.17
CA MET A 81 -4.30 1.45 5.34
C MET A 81 -4.53 0.31 6.32
N GLU A 82 -4.84 -0.88 5.83
CA GLU A 82 -5.01 -2.08 6.66
C GLU A 82 -3.72 -2.47 7.41
N ILE A 83 -2.58 -2.50 6.72
CA ILE A 83 -1.26 -2.72 7.35
C ILE A 83 -1.03 -1.65 8.43
N SER A 84 -1.33 -0.40 8.13
CA SER A 84 -1.15 0.72 9.07
C SER A 84 -1.99 0.52 10.33
N LEU A 85 -3.26 0.13 10.18
CA LEU A 85 -4.18 -0.11 11.29
C LEU A 85 -3.75 -1.32 12.13
N ALA A 86 -3.27 -2.40 11.50
CA ALA A 86 -2.77 -3.57 12.21
C ALA A 86 -1.53 -3.24 13.07
N ILE A 87 -0.58 -2.50 12.51
CA ILE A 87 0.61 -2.01 13.23
C ILE A 87 0.19 -1.09 14.38
N TRP A 88 -0.72 -0.15 14.12
CA TRP A 88 -1.23 0.78 15.13
C TRP A 88 -1.89 0.06 16.32
N LYS A 89 -2.61 -1.04 16.05
CA LYS A 89 -3.24 -1.89 17.07
C LYS A 89 -2.27 -2.82 17.79
N GLY A 90 -0.98 -2.83 17.43
CA GLY A 90 0.02 -3.73 18.02
C GLY A 90 -0.06 -5.17 17.51
N LEU A 91 -0.82 -5.45 16.45
CA LEU A 91 -0.94 -6.78 15.85
C LEU A 91 0.24 -7.14 14.94
N GLY A 92 1.09 -6.15 14.64
CA GLY A 92 2.18 -6.29 13.67
C GLY A 92 1.69 -6.22 12.23
N LYS A 93 2.57 -6.58 11.30
CA LYS A 93 2.29 -6.60 9.86
C LYS A 93 1.57 -7.91 9.50
N PRO A 94 0.42 -7.87 8.78
CA PRO A 94 -0.23 -9.10 8.32
C PRO A 94 0.68 -9.93 7.42
N GLU A 95 0.63 -11.26 7.57
CA GLU A 95 1.48 -12.21 6.85
C GLU A 95 1.36 -12.11 5.33
N ALA A 96 0.15 -11.82 4.84
CA ALA A 96 -0.13 -11.56 3.44
C ALA A 96 0.77 -10.48 2.80
N TYR A 97 1.26 -9.55 3.61
CA TYR A 97 2.12 -8.44 3.21
C TYR A 97 3.56 -8.60 3.73
N SER A 98 3.91 -9.73 4.32
CA SER A 98 5.28 -10.00 4.77
C SER A 98 6.15 -10.48 3.60
N ARG A 99 7.43 -10.10 3.61
CA ARG A 99 8.44 -10.69 2.73
C ARG A 99 8.96 -11.93 3.45
N GLY A 100 8.64 -13.12 2.94
CA GLY A 100 9.26 -14.36 3.39
C GLY A 100 10.77 -14.34 3.20
#